data_AF-A0A8S3H666-F1
#
_entry.id   AF-A0A8S3H666-F1
#
_cell.length_a   1.000
_cell.length_b   1.000
_cell.length_c   1.000
_cell.angle_alpha   90.00
_cell.angle_beta   90.00
_cell.angle_gamma   90.00
#
_symmetry.space_group_name_H-M   'P 1'
#
loop_
_entity.id
_entity.type
_entity.pdbx_description
1 polymer ?
#
loop_
_entity_poly.entity_id
_entity_poly.type
_entity_poly.pdbx_seq_one_letter_code
_entity_poly.pdbx_strand_id
1 'polypeptide(L)'
;MGCAVSNNNVVTTSTHVIPVPIASNTKMSNIDASHISTASNKHTTNILIASHTTQQTISETLAQKIVDQCLSCYLLNETTPQSLSARANAIQWCDVFVVVVSRFYQRTPFCMEALNYAKDRHKPIIAILAEC
;
A
#
# COMPACT_ATOMS: atom_id res chain seq x y z
N MET A 1 -46.24 -21.52 3.70
CA MET A 1 -45.94 -20.12 4.04
C MET A 1 -44.87 -20.14 5.12
N GLY A 2 -43.64 -19.65 4.99
CA GLY A 2 -42.89 -18.98 3.94
C GLY A 2 -41.46 -18.78 4.47
N CYS A 3 -40.49 -19.11 3.62
CA CYS A 3 -39.07 -18.72 3.53
C CYS A 3 -38.15 -18.47 4.75
N ALA A 4 -36.96 -19.07 4.60
CA ALA A 4 -35.71 -18.97 5.34
C ALA A 4 -35.16 -17.56 5.63
N VAL A 5 -34.30 -17.47 6.66
CA VAL A 5 -33.14 -16.57 6.67
C VAL A 5 -31.92 -17.31 7.20
N SER A 6 -30.95 -17.48 6.30
CA SER A 6 -29.56 -17.87 6.53
C SER A 6 -28.79 -16.71 7.14
N ASN A 7 -27.71 -16.96 7.90
CA ASN A 7 -26.53 -16.10 7.93
C ASN A 7 -25.34 -16.87 8.52
N ASN A 8 -24.76 -17.73 7.68
CA ASN A 8 -23.32 -17.94 7.67
C ASN A 8 -22.71 -16.71 6.98
N ASN A 9 -21.82 -15.98 7.63
CA ASN A 9 -20.76 -15.31 6.90
C ASN A 9 -19.45 -15.36 7.69
N VAL A 10 -18.58 -16.18 7.13
CA VAL A 10 -17.18 -16.37 7.43
C VAL A 10 -16.47 -15.02 7.33
N VAL A 11 -15.77 -14.64 8.38
CA VAL A 11 -14.83 -13.52 8.38
C VAL A 11 -13.65 -13.92 7.49
N THR A 12 -13.68 -13.53 6.23
CA THR A 12 -12.53 -13.60 5.34
C THR A 12 -11.61 -12.42 5.64
N THR A 13 -10.65 -12.64 6.52
CA THR A 13 -9.48 -11.77 6.69
C THR A 13 -8.64 -11.81 5.40
N SER A 14 -8.90 -10.87 4.50
CA SER A 14 -8.04 -10.64 3.33
C SER A 14 -6.74 -10.00 3.81
N THR A 15 -5.84 -10.85 4.28
CA THR A 15 -4.49 -10.45 4.70
C THR A 15 -3.69 -10.27 3.42
N HIS A 16 -3.64 -9.05 2.91
CA HIS A 16 -2.80 -8.74 1.75
C HIS A 16 -1.34 -8.69 2.24
N VAL A 17 -0.71 -9.87 2.25
CA VAL A 17 0.71 -10.05 2.58
C VAL A 17 1.53 -9.45 1.45
N ILE A 18 2.45 -8.54 1.81
CA ILE A 18 3.45 -7.99 0.90
C ILE A 18 4.35 -9.16 0.43
N PRO A 19 4.43 -9.47 -0.88
CA PRO A 19 5.33 -10.52 -1.33
C PRO A 19 6.79 -10.05 -1.21
N VAL A 20 7.60 -10.82 -0.48
CA VAL A 20 9.06 -10.67 -0.41
C VAL A 20 9.66 -11.49 -1.57
N PRO A 21 10.53 -10.92 -2.42
CA PRO A 21 11.15 -11.69 -3.49
C PRO A 21 12.20 -12.66 -2.92
N ILE A 22 11.95 -13.97 -3.08
CA ILE A 22 12.92 -15.05 -2.82
C ILE A 22 13.60 -15.38 -4.15
N ALA A 23 14.92 -15.17 -4.21
CA ALA A 23 15.71 -15.51 -5.38
C ALA A 23 15.94 -17.03 -5.46
N SER A 24 15.39 -17.67 -6.48
CA SER A 24 15.61 -19.09 -6.80
C SER A 24 16.31 -19.20 -8.16
N ASN A 25 17.62 -19.44 -8.15
CA ASN A 25 18.36 -19.89 -9.34
C ASN A 25 18.04 -21.37 -9.58
N THR A 26 17.62 -21.75 -10.80
CA THR A 26 18.00 -23.01 -11.49
C THR A 26 17.58 -22.98 -12.97
N LYS A 27 18.43 -23.57 -13.80
CA LYS A 27 18.58 -23.57 -15.28
C LYS A 27 17.45 -24.25 -16.09
N MET A 28 17.00 -23.56 -17.15
CA MET A 28 16.95 -23.92 -18.59
C MET A 28 16.26 -25.21 -19.11
N SER A 29 15.23 -25.04 -19.96
CA SER A 29 15.05 -25.76 -21.23
C SER A 29 14.13 -25.01 -22.21
N ASN A 30 14.45 -25.12 -23.52
CA ASN A 30 13.87 -24.46 -24.70
C ASN A 30 12.37 -24.69 -24.91
N ILE A 31 11.64 -23.69 -25.44
CA ILE A 31 10.52 -23.85 -26.42
C ILE A 31 10.37 -22.56 -27.27
N ASP A 32 10.28 -22.79 -28.58
CA ASP A 32 9.81 -22.01 -29.75
C ASP A 32 9.65 -20.48 -29.77
N ALA A 33 10.27 -19.90 -30.80
CA ALA A 33 10.11 -18.54 -31.26
C ALA A 33 8.90 -18.42 -32.21
N SER A 34 7.75 -17.97 -31.70
CA SER A 34 6.79 -17.14 -32.44
C SER A 34 5.69 -16.67 -31.49
N HIS A 35 6.00 -15.69 -30.64
CA HIS A 35 5.08 -14.72 -29.99
C HIS A 35 5.88 -13.99 -28.91
N ILE A 36 6.89 -13.21 -29.31
CA ILE A 36 7.49 -12.23 -28.40
C ILE A 36 6.55 -11.04 -28.39
N SER A 37 5.48 -11.16 -27.61
CA SER A 37 4.86 -9.97 -27.02
C SER A 37 5.95 -9.36 -26.17
N THR A 38 6.61 -8.33 -26.68
CA THR A 38 7.54 -7.49 -25.94
C THR A 38 6.79 -7.00 -24.71
N ALA A 39 7.01 -7.68 -23.58
CA ALA A 39 6.56 -7.24 -22.29
C ALA A 39 7.26 -5.91 -22.03
N SER A 40 6.61 -4.82 -22.42
CA SER A 40 6.96 -3.48 -21.99
C SER A 40 7.10 -3.57 -20.48
N ASN A 41 8.32 -3.37 -19.99
CA ASN A 41 8.64 -3.46 -18.58
C ASN A 41 7.97 -2.26 -17.91
N LYS A 42 6.66 -2.39 -17.66
CA LYS A 42 5.81 -1.32 -17.16
C LYS A 42 6.20 -1.11 -15.72
N HIS A 43 7.05 -0.11 -15.48
CA HIS A 43 7.41 0.32 -14.14
C HIS A 43 6.14 0.73 -13.39
N THR A 44 5.66 -0.13 -12.50
CA THR A 44 4.52 0.18 -11.64
C THR A 44 5.01 1.10 -10.52
N THR A 45 4.54 2.34 -10.51
CA THR A 45 4.88 3.28 -9.44
C THR A 45 4.20 2.84 -8.15
N ASN A 46 4.98 2.70 -7.08
CA ASN A 46 4.53 2.30 -5.75
C ASN A 46 4.26 3.53 -4.89
N ILE A 47 2.99 3.79 -4.61
CA ILE A 47 2.54 4.90 -3.79
C ILE A 47 2.20 4.38 -2.40
N LEU A 48 2.74 5.03 -1.37
CA LEU A 48 2.42 4.73 0.02
C LEU A 48 1.68 5.93 0.63
N ILE A 49 0.44 5.73 1.06
CA ILE A 49 -0.37 6.75 1.72
C ILE A 49 -0.26 6.55 3.23
N ALA A 50 0.32 7.51 3.92
CA ALA A 50 0.35 7.58 5.37
C ALA A 50 -0.77 8.50 5.90
N SER A 51 -1.54 8.02 6.85
CA SER A 51 -2.62 8.78 7.49
C SER A 51 -2.84 8.35 8.92
N HIS A 52 -3.45 9.22 9.72
CA HIS A 52 -3.99 8.82 11.01
C HIS A 52 -5.28 8.02 10.81
N THR A 53 -5.54 7.04 11.68
CA THR A 53 -6.74 6.18 11.62
C THR A 53 -8.07 6.94 11.48
N THR A 54 -8.21 8.13 12.06
CA THR A 54 -9.43 8.96 11.90
C THR A 54 -9.65 9.48 10.48
N GLN A 55 -8.65 9.43 9.60
CA GLN A 55 -8.76 9.77 8.18
C GLN A 55 -8.84 8.53 7.27
N GLN A 56 -9.09 7.33 7.82
CA GLN A 56 -9.10 6.09 7.06
C GLN A 56 -9.99 6.14 5.82
N THR A 57 -11.21 6.67 5.92
CA THR A 57 -12.13 6.80 4.78
C THR A 57 -11.56 7.66 3.65
N ILE A 58 -10.86 8.75 3.98
CA ILE A 58 -10.22 9.63 2.98
C ILE A 58 -9.08 8.88 2.30
N SER A 59 -8.24 8.19 3.08
CA SER A 59 -7.10 7.43 2.58
C SER A 59 -7.51 6.26 1.69
N GLU A 60 -8.58 5.53 2.05
CA GLU A 60 -9.14 4.44 1.26
C GLU A 60 -9.75 4.96 -0.05
N THR A 61 -10.49 6.07 0.01
CA THR A 61 -11.05 6.70 -1.20
C THR A 61 -9.93 7.16 -2.13
N LEU A 62 -8.87 7.73 -1.59
CA LEU A 62 -7.70 8.15 -2.35
C LEU A 62 -6.97 6.94 -2.96
N ALA A 63 -6.76 5.88 -2.17
CA ALA A 63 -6.13 4.65 -2.64
C ALA A 63 -6.91 4.04 -3.81
N GLN A 64 -8.24 3.97 -3.71
CA GLN A 64 -9.07 3.44 -4.79
C GLN A 64 -8.87 4.24 -6.08
N LYS A 65 -8.92 5.58 -6.01
CA LYS A 65 -8.70 6.44 -7.18
C LYS A 65 -7.31 6.26 -7.81
N ILE A 66 -6.30 5.96 -7.02
CA ILE A 66 -4.94 5.69 -7.51
C ILE A 66 -4.87 4.32 -8.19
N VAL A 67 -5.50 3.30 -7.60
CA VAL A 67 -5.59 1.96 -8.19
C VAL A 67 -6.36 1.98 -9.52
N ASP A 68 -7.42 2.78 -9.61
CA ASP A 68 -8.19 2.97 -10.86
C ASP A 68 -7.32 3.53 -12.00
N GLN A 69 -6.22 4.23 -11.67
CA GLN A 69 -5.21 4.71 -12.62
C GLN A 69 -4.12 3.68 -12.94
N CYS A 70 -4.30 2.42 -12.53
CA CYS A 70 -3.35 1.32 -12.69
C CYS A 70 -2.00 1.56 -12.00
N LEU A 71 -2.00 2.27 -10.86
CA LEU A 71 -0.84 2.48 -10.00
C LEU A 71 -0.91 1.55 -8.77
N SER A 72 0.26 1.20 -8.22
CA SER A 72 0.33 0.39 -7.00
C SER A 72 0.17 1.31 -5.79
N CYS A 73 -0.75 0.98 -4.88
CA CYS A 73 -1.07 1.81 -3.74
C CYS A 73 -1.16 1.00 -2.45
N TYR A 74 -0.54 1.51 -1.39
CA TYR A 74 -0.54 0.90 -0.06
C TYR A 74 -0.90 1.92 1.01
N LEU A 75 -1.48 1.45 2.12
CA LEU A 75 -1.85 2.28 3.25
C LEU A 75 -0.92 2.03 4.44
N LEU A 76 -0.59 3.12 5.14
CA LEU A 76 0.19 3.13 6.37
C LEU A 76 -0.54 3.94 7.43
N ASN A 77 -0.88 3.31 8.55
CA ASN A 77 -1.46 3.98 9.71
C ASN A 77 -0.97 3.31 11.01
N GLU A 78 -1.45 3.79 12.16
CA GLU A 78 -1.03 3.32 13.48
C GLU A 78 -1.25 1.82 13.68
N THR A 79 -2.25 1.27 12.98
CA THR A 79 -2.69 -0.12 13.13
C THR A 79 -2.08 -1.05 12.07
N THR A 80 -1.68 -0.52 10.91
CA THR A 80 -1.34 -1.33 9.74
C THR A 80 -0.18 -0.75 8.93
N PRO A 81 0.84 -1.56 8.59
CA PRO A 81 1.14 -2.90 9.13
C PRO A 81 1.54 -2.83 10.61
N GLN A 82 1.38 -3.88 11.42
CA GLN A 82 1.76 -3.84 12.85
C GLN A 82 3.28 -3.95 13.08
N SER A 83 3.98 -4.67 12.21
CA SER A 83 5.42 -4.89 12.34
C SER A 83 6.21 -3.63 11.98
N LEU A 84 7.13 -3.23 12.86
CA LEU A 84 8.05 -2.11 12.64
C LEU A 84 8.89 -2.31 11.37
N SER A 85 9.39 -3.52 11.12
CA SER A 85 10.19 -3.82 9.91
C SER A 85 9.35 -3.72 8.64
N ALA A 86 8.09 -4.15 8.69
CA ALA A 86 7.18 -4.02 7.55
C ALA A 86 6.89 -2.54 7.22
N ARG A 87 6.72 -1.69 8.25
CA ARG A 87 6.54 -0.24 8.08
C ARG A 87 7.77 0.40 7.44
N ALA A 88 8.96 0.10 7.97
CA ALA A 88 10.21 0.62 7.45
C ALA A 88 10.47 0.18 6.01
N ASN A 89 10.16 -1.08 5.68
CA ASN A 89 10.29 -1.60 4.32
C ASN A 89 9.29 -0.96 3.36
N ALA A 90 8.04 -0.76 3.77
CA ALA A 90 7.04 -0.08 2.95
C ALA A 90 7.50 1.33 2.57
N ILE A 91 8.00 2.11 3.55
CA ILE A 91 8.53 3.45 3.29
C ILE A 91 9.78 3.37 2.40
N GLN A 92 10.66 2.39 2.61
CA GLN A 92 11.86 2.24 1.80
C GLN A 92 11.56 1.87 0.34
N TRP A 93 10.53 1.07 0.08
CA TRP A 93 10.22 0.56 -1.26
C TRP A 93 9.20 1.41 -2.03
N CYS A 94 8.54 2.36 -1.38
CA CYS A 94 7.67 3.30 -2.09
C CYS A 94 8.49 4.25 -2.98
N ASP A 95 7.94 4.60 -4.13
CA ASP A 95 8.45 5.61 -5.05
C ASP A 95 7.97 7.00 -4.63
N VAL A 96 6.74 7.08 -4.09
CA VAL A 96 6.12 8.32 -3.61
C VAL A 96 5.46 8.07 -2.26
N PHE A 97 5.74 8.97 -1.31
CA PHE A 97 5.13 8.97 0.02
C PHE A 97 4.07 10.06 0.12
N VAL A 98 2.80 9.67 0.15
CA VAL A 98 1.67 10.59 0.29
C VAL A 98 1.28 10.68 1.76
N VAL A 99 1.08 11.89 2.28
CA VAL A 99 0.68 12.11 3.66
C VAL A 99 -0.64 12.83 3.72
N VAL A 100 -1.63 12.23 4.40
CA VAL A 100 -2.90 12.88 4.72
C VAL A 100 -2.73 13.65 6.03
N VAL A 101 -2.45 14.95 5.91
CA VAL A 101 -2.14 15.83 7.03
C VAL A 101 -3.42 16.25 7.73
N SER A 102 -3.50 15.94 9.02
CA SER A 102 -4.56 16.40 9.93
C SER A 102 -3.94 16.82 11.27
N ARG A 103 -4.74 17.47 12.14
CA ARG A 103 -4.32 17.78 13.52
C ARG A 103 -3.94 16.53 14.30
N PHE A 104 -4.62 15.41 14.04
CA PHE A 104 -4.33 14.13 14.70
C PHE A 104 -3.04 13.52 14.17
N TYR A 105 -2.81 13.56 12.85
CA TYR A 105 -1.55 13.10 12.25
C TYR A 105 -0.33 13.76 12.89
N GLN A 106 -0.36 15.08 13.06
CA GLN A 106 0.76 15.84 13.63
C GLN A 106 1.01 15.55 15.11
N ARG A 107 0.00 15.08 15.85
CA ARG A 107 0.07 14.80 17.28
C ARG A 107 0.42 13.35 17.59
N THR A 108 0.29 12.46 16.61
CA THR A 108 0.57 11.04 16.80
C THR A 108 2.04 10.73 16.54
N PRO A 109 2.79 10.21 17.54
CA PRO A 109 4.22 9.92 17.39
C PRO A 109 4.51 9.02 16.20
N PHE A 110 3.68 7.98 16.00
CA PHE A 110 3.83 7.06 14.88
C PHE A 110 3.82 7.76 13.51
N CYS A 111 2.85 8.66 13.28
CA CYS A 111 2.72 9.38 12.02
C CYS A 111 3.94 10.27 11.77
N MET A 112 4.40 10.97 12.81
CA MET A 112 5.57 11.84 12.72
C MET A 112 6.88 11.07 12.53
N GLU A 113 7.02 9.91 13.17
CA GLU A 113 8.14 8.98 12.95
C GLU A 113 8.18 8.48 11.51
N ALA A 114 7.04 8.05 10.95
CA ALA A 114 6.96 7.60 9.56
C ALA A 114 7.32 8.73 8.57
N LEU A 115 6.82 9.95 8.81
CA LEU A 115 7.15 11.12 8.00
C LEU A 115 8.63 11.48 8.08
N ASN A 116 9.22 11.51 9.29
CA ASN A 116 10.63 11.80 9.47
C ASN A 116 11.51 10.74 8.81
N TYR A 117 11.16 9.45 8.97
CA TYR A 117 11.87 8.37 8.30
C TYR A 117 11.79 8.46 6.78
N ALA A 118 10.63 8.83 6.22
CA ALA A 118 10.49 9.08 4.78
C ALA A 118 11.38 10.24 4.30
N LYS A 119 11.47 11.32 5.10
CA LYS A 119 12.37 12.45 4.83
C LYS A 119 13.84 12.04 4.87
N ASP A 120 14.24 11.27 5.87
CA ASP A 120 15.61 10.77 6.02
C ASP A 120 16.00 9.82 4.88
N ARG A 121 15.02 9.12 4.30
CA ARG A 121 15.17 8.29 3.09
C ARG A 121 15.03 9.07 1.79
N HIS A 122 14.96 10.40 1.84
CA HIS A 122 14.80 11.28 0.69
C HIS A 122 13.64 10.90 -0.23
N LYS A 123 12.53 10.42 0.36
CA LYS A 123 11.35 10.06 -0.41
C LYS A 123 10.66 11.32 -0.95
N PRO A 124 10.19 11.32 -2.20
CA PRO A 124 9.27 12.34 -2.68
C PRO A 124 8.01 12.34 -1.82
N ILE A 125 7.73 13.47 -1.15
CA ILE A 125 6.59 13.59 -0.24
C ILE A 125 5.52 14.49 -0.85
N ILE A 126 4.29 13.99 -0.92
CA ILE A 126 3.10 14.75 -1.30
C ILE A 126 2.22 14.90 -0.07
N ALA A 127 2.00 16.13 0.39
CA ALA A 127 1.11 16.41 1.50
C ALA A 127 -0.30 16.77 0.99
N ILE A 128 -1.31 16.09 1.49
CA ILE A 128 -2.73 16.38 1.26
C ILE A 128 -3.31 16.86 2.57
N LEU A 129 -3.74 18.12 2.61
CA LEU A 129 -4.41 18.66 3.78
C LEU A 129 -5.83 18.08 3.86
N ALA A 130 -6.13 17.36 4.94
CA ALA A 130 -7.48 16.94 5.26
C ALA A 130 -8.05 17.89 6.30
N GLU A 131 -8.99 18.73 5.86
CA GLU A 131 -9.82 19.50 6.78
C GLU A 131 -10.82 18.54 7.45
N CYS A 132 -10.82 18.54 8.77
CA CYS A 132 -11.81 17.87 9.61
C CYS A 132 -12.43 18.92 10.53
#